data_AF-A0A6G2G0M7-F1
#
_entry.id   AF-A0A6G2G0M7-F1
#
_cell.length_a   1.000
_cell.length_b   1.000
_cell.length_c   1.000
_cell.angle_alpha   90.00
_cell.angle_beta   90.00
_cell.angle_gamma   90.00
#
_symmetry.space_group_name_H-M   'P 1'
#
loop_
_entity.id
_entity.type
_entity.pdbx_description
1 polymer ?
#
loop_
_entity_poly.entity_id
_entity_poly.type
_entity_poly.pdbx_seq_one_letter_code
_entity_poly.pdbx_strand_id
1 'polypeptide(L)'
;MEELECYYEFPEVYQGVNEWIQAMINFQFTPPSIDFDDETLAKAIVALKDAKDYFDAARTLAEAQIDIEYPWNYDPANHQIQDEAVQVAITWAVEAREGLNSANDDDLQKLAARMEDCELAFVDEWDDTETSNYYETLYLTISTHDALISWLCENDPNLTGSDPNNIGEEVYWGSDKEEAVKRWFGQYAPMNIEQGSSSAFQNKWEKFFKHRHWIMHGHPDAHFDANLALTALFFLGLTGYIVGDRYNDLVRAGKI
;
A
#
# COMPACT_ATOMS: atom_id res chain seq x y z
N MET A 1 -8.66 -18.67 14.12
CA MET A 1 -8.74 -17.42 14.93
C MET A 1 -7.96 -17.55 16.25
N GLU A 2 -6.89 -18.37 16.29
CA GLU A 2 -6.05 -18.60 17.48
C GLU A 2 -4.54 -18.43 17.18
N GLU A 3 -4.15 -18.00 15.95
CA GLU A 3 -2.74 -17.89 15.54
C GLU A 3 -2.21 -16.43 15.45
N LEU A 4 -3.07 -15.43 15.68
CA LEU A 4 -2.68 -14.01 15.63
C LEU A 4 -2.22 -13.44 16.99
N GLU A 5 -2.33 -14.20 18.09
CA GLU A 5 -1.94 -13.72 19.44
C GLU A 5 -0.42 -13.72 19.68
N CYS A 6 0.39 -14.37 18.85
CA CYS A 6 1.85 -14.42 19.04
C CYS A 6 2.57 -13.09 18.77
N TYR A 7 1.96 -12.14 18.03
CA TYR A 7 2.63 -10.89 17.65
C TYR A 7 2.71 -9.85 18.78
N TYR A 8 1.95 -10.01 19.87
CA TYR A 8 1.90 -9.06 20.99
C TYR A 8 2.68 -9.49 22.25
N GLU A 9 3.30 -10.68 22.26
CA GLU A 9 3.96 -11.21 23.47
C GLU A 9 5.37 -10.66 23.75
N PHE A 10 5.98 -9.88 22.85
CA PHE A 10 7.38 -9.45 23.01
C PHE A 10 7.64 -7.97 22.67
N PRO A 11 7.03 -7.01 23.39
CA PRO A 11 7.28 -5.57 23.20
C PRO A 11 8.77 -5.20 23.36
N GLU A 12 9.53 -5.94 24.17
CA GLU A 12 10.98 -5.75 24.36
C GLU A 12 11.81 -6.15 23.13
N VAL A 13 11.36 -7.16 22.36
CA VAL A 13 12.02 -7.58 21.12
C VAL A 13 11.75 -6.57 20.01
N TYR A 14 10.51 -6.05 19.92
CA TYR A 14 10.17 -5.02 18.95
C TYR A 14 10.90 -3.70 19.23
N GLN A 15 10.98 -3.31 20.52
CA GLN A 15 11.75 -2.15 20.94
C GLN A 15 13.26 -2.34 20.64
N GLY A 16 13.83 -3.51 20.95
CA GLY A 16 15.23 -3.82 20.68
C GLY A 16 15.57 -3.81 19.18
N VAL A 17 14.69 -4.35 18.32
CA VAL A 17 14.86 -4.34 16.86
C VAL A 17 14.71 -2.92 16.30
N ASN A 18 13.76 -2.14 16.79
CA ASN A 18 13.55 -0.76 16.35
C ASN A 18 14.72 0.15 16.77
N GLU A 19 15.25 -0.02 17.99
CA GLU A 19 16.47 0.65 18.44
C GLU A 19 17.70 0.26 17.60
N TRP A 20 17.76 -1.00 17.14
CA TRP A 20 18.81 -1.49 16.23
C TRP A 20 18.74 -0.85 14.84
N ILE A 21 17.54 -0.76 14.28
CA ILE A 21 17.29 -0.11 12.99
C ILE A 21 17.63 1.39 13.07
N GLN A 22 17.23 2.07 14.15
CA GLN A 22 17.55 3.49 14.38
C GLN A 22 19.04 3.73 14.62
N ALA A 23 19.75 2.81 15.29
CA ALA A 23 21.20 2.89 15.51
C ALA A 23 21.99 2.66 14.21
N MET A 24 21.55 1.76 13.34
CA MET A 24 22.14 1.56 12.02
C MET A 24 21.96 2.77 11.09
N ILE A 25 20.80 3.43 11.16
CA ILE A 25 20.48 4.60 10.34
C ILE A 25 21.35 5.82 10.70
N ASN A 26 21.77 5.96 11.97
CA ASN A 26 22.45 7.17 12.46
C ASN A 26 23.99 7.15 12.40
N PHE A 27 24.63 6.11 11.83
CA PHE A 27 26.08 6.03 11.52
C PHE A 27 27.08 6.53 12.60
N GLN A 28 26.68 6.53 13.87
CA GLN A 28 27.56 6.79 15.01
C GLN A 28 27.17 5.87 16.17
N PHE A 29 27.88 4.73 16.26
CA PHE A 29 28.29 3.98 17.44
C PHE A 29 28.34 2.49 17.12
N THR A 30 29.35 1.82 17.65
CA THR A 30 29.37 0.36 17.79
C THR A 30 28.08 -0.05 18.49
N PRO A 31 27.24 -0.93 17.91
CA PRO A 31 26.00 -1.34 18.55
C PRO A 31 26.34 -1.88 19.94
N PRO A 32 25.56 -1.54 20.99
CA PRO A 32 25.72 -2.20 22.27
C PRO A 32 25.68 -3.72 22.00
N SER A 33 26.63 -4.47 22.57
CA SER A 33 26.56 -5.93 22.53
C SER A 33 25.39 -6.34 23.41
N ILE A 34 24.20 -6.37 22.82
CA ILE A 34 23.06 -7.04 23.41
C ILE A 34 23.36 -8.52 23.24
N ASP A 35 23.91 -9.13 24.29
CA ASP A 35 23.99 -10.59 24.38
C ASP A 35 22.57 -11.10 24.56
N PHE A 36 21.94 -11.47 23.44
CA PHE A 36 20.78 -12.34 23.49
C PHE A 36 21.27 -13.71 23.98
N ASP A 37 20.61 -14.28 24.98
CA ASP A 37 20.84 -15.69 25.28
C ASP A 37 20.47 -16.56 24.07
N ASP A 38 21.05 -17.75 23.99
CA ASP A 38 20.87 -18.66 22.84
C ASP A 38 19.39 -18.97 22.58
N GLU A 39 18.54 -18.94 23.63
CA GLU A 39 17.11 -19.18 23.53
C GLU A 39 16.37 -18.00 22.86
N THR A 40 16.67 -16.77 23.28
CA THR A 40 16.09 -15.54 22.73
C THR A 40 16.52 -15.34 21.28
N LEU A 41 17.80 -15.60 20.97
CA LEU A 41 18.29 -15.57 19.60
C LEU A 41 17.61 -16.63 18.72
N ALA A 42 17.43 -17.85 19.22
CA ALA A 42 16.73 -18.91 18.48
C ALA A 42 15.27 -18.54 18.20
N LYS A 43 14.56 -17.98 19.19
CA LYS A 43 13.17 -17.48 19.03
C LYS A 43 13.08 -16.36 18.00
N ALA A 44 13.98 -15.38 18.06
CA ALA A 44 14.03 -14.28 17.09
C ALA A 44 14.31 -14.79 15.66
N ILE A 45 15.21 -15.75 15.49
CA ILE A 45 15.49 -16.37 14.18
C ILE A 45 14.25 -17.08 13.63
N VAL A 46 13.50 -17.81 14.46
CA VAL A 46 12.26 -18.48 14.05
C VAL A 46 11.22 -17.43 13.63
N ALA A 47 10.97 -16.42 14.47
CA ALA A 47 10.03 -15.35 14.15
C ALA A 47 10.38 -14.61 12.85
N LEU A 48 11.66 -14.33 12.59
CA LEU A 48 12.12 -13.70 11.35
C LEU A 48 11.91 -14.60 10.12
N LYS A 49 12.06 -15.92 10.28
CA LYS A 49 11.79 -16.88 9.19
C LYS A 49 10.29 -16.97 8.91
N ASP A 50 9.49 -17.10 9.95
CA ASP A 50 8.03 -17.21 9.81
C ASP A 50 7.45 -15.92 9.19
N ALA A 51 7.93 -14.75 9.62
CA ALA A 51 7.57 -13.47 9.00
C ALA A 51 8.00 -13.41 7.53
N LYS A 52 9.23 -13.85 7.22
CA LYS A 52 9.71 -13.89 5.82
C LYS A 52 8.84 -14.80 4.96
N ASP A 53 8.52 -16.00 5.43
CA ASP A 53 7.73 -16.97 4.70
C ASP A 53 6.29 -16.45 4.49
N TYR A 54 5.72 -15.78 5.50
CA TYR A 54 4.45 -15.07 5.40
C TYR A 54 4.49 -13.97 4.31
N PHE A 55 5.48 -13.08 4.33
CA PHE A 55 5.60 -12.01 3.34
C PHE A 55 5.85 -12.55 1.93
N ASP A 56 6.65 -13.60 1.78
CA ASP A 56 6.88 -14.25 0.48
C ASP A 56 5.59 -14.88 -0.08
N ALA A 57 4.76 -15.49 0.79
CA ALA A 57 3.46 -16.05 0.41
C ALA A 57 2.46 -14.95 0.04
N ALA A 58 2.33 -13.92 0.88
CA ALA A 58 1.46 -12.76 0.64
C ALA A 58 1.82 -12.04 -0.67
N ARG A 59 3.12 -11.84 -0.93
CA ARG A 59 3.60 -11.31 -2.21
C ARG A 59 3.20 -12.18 -3.38
N THR A 60 3.48 -13.48 -3.31
CA THR A 60 3.17 -14.41 -4.42
C THR A 60 1.68 -14.37 -4.75
N LEU A 61 0.84 -14.28 -3.72
CA LEU A 61 -0.60 -14.18 -3.87
C LEU A 61 -1.01 -12.83 -4.48
N ALA A 62 -0.49 -11.71 -3.97
CA ALA A 62 -0.74 -10.39 -4.55
C ALA A 62 -0.29 -10.32 -6.02
N GLU A 63 0.86 -10.89 -6.37
CA GLU A 63 1.34 -10.97 -7.75
C GLU A 63 0.42 -11.82 -8.64
N ALA A 64 -0.16 -12.89 -8.11
CA ALA A 64 -1.11 -13.72 -8.85
C ALA A 64 -2.51 -13.08 -8.97
N GLN A 65 -2.87 -12.16 -8.07
CA GLN A 65 -4.24 -11.63 -7.93
C GLN A 65 -4.38 -10.20 -8.42
N ILE A 66 -3.29 -9.43 -8.48
CA ILE A 66 -3.19 -8.23 -9.32
C ILE A 66 -3.01 -8.70 -10.77
N ASP A 67 -4.04 -9.37 -11.29
CA ASP A 67 -4.13 -9.86 -12.65
C ASP A 67 -5.25 -9.10 -13.37
N ILE A 68 -4.82 -8.15 -14.18
CA ILE A 68 -5.70 -7.28 -14.94
C ILE A 68 -5.14 -7.09 -16.35
N GLU A 69 -6.04 -6.83 -17.29
CA GLU A 69 -5.71 -6.37 -18.64
C GLU A 69 -6.00 -4.87 -18.79
N TYR A 70 -5.66 -4.31 -19.94
CA TYR A 70 -6.14 -2.97 -20.28
C TYR A 70 -7.68 -2.96 -20.39
N PRO A 71 -8.34 -1.83 -20.09
CA PRO A 71 -9.81 -1.76 -20.08
C PRO A 71 -10.48 -2.25 -21.37
N TRP A 72 -9.89 -1.98 -22.54
CA TRP A 72 -10.44 -2.39 -23.84
C TRP A 72 -10.28 -3.89 -24.18
N ASN A 73 -9.54 -4.65 -23.36
CA ASN A 73 -9.41 -6.10 -23.48
C ASN A 73 -9.93 -6.85 -22.24
N TYR A 74 -10.33 -6.11 -21.20
CA TYR A 74 -10.68 -6.68 -19.92
C TYR A 74 -12.06 -7.34 -19.97
N ASP A 75 -12.14 -8.55 -19.43
CA ASP A 75 -13.39 -9.28 -19.25
C ASP A 75 -13.41 -9.82 -17.82
N PRO A 76 -14.31 -9.32 -16.94
CA PRO A 76 -14.41 -9.78 -15.56
C PRO A 76 -14.56 -11.30 -15.42
N ALA A 77 -15.15 -11.98 -16.42
CA ALA A 77 -15.36 -13.43 -16.37
C ALA A 77 -14.06 -14.25 -16.44
N ASN A 78 -12.95 -13.64 -16.88
CA ASN A 78 -11.66 -14.30 -17.00
C ASN A 78 -10.83 -14.25 -15.71
N HIS A 79 -11.29 -13.54 -14.68
CA HIS A 79 -10.54 -13.33 -13.45
C HIS A 79 -11.23 -14.03 -12.28
N GLN A 80 -10.45 -14.84 -11.56
CA GLN A 80 -10.92 -15.53 -10.36
C GLN A 80 -10.19 -15.01 -9.14
N ILE A 81 -10.97 -14.72 -8.10
CA ILE A 81 -10.48 -14.22 -6.83
C ILE A 81 -10.32 -15.39 -5.87
N GLN A 82 -9.21 -15.38 -5.15
CA GLN A 82 -8.94 -16.28 -4.04
C GLN A 82 -9.26 -15.58 -2.72
N ASP A 83 -9.98 -16.23 -1.81
CA ASP A 83 -10.37 -15.67 -0.52
C ASP A 83 -9.15 -15.23 0.31
N GLU A 84 -8.05 -15.98 0.21
CA GLU A 84 -6.78 -15.63 0.86
C GLU A 84 -6.23 -14.28 0.34
N ALA A 85 -6.51 -13.93 -0.91
CA ALA A 85 -6.04 -12.69 -1.50
C ALA A 85 -6.77 -11.48 -0.95
N VAL A 86 -8.07 -11.65 -0.67
CA VAL A 86 -8.90 -10.65 0.02
C VAL A 86 -8.32 -10.36 1.41
N GLN A 87 -7.98 -11.41 2.16
CA GLN A 87 -7.37 -11.26 3.49
C GLN A 87 -6.04 -10.51 3.42
N VAL A 88 -5.18 -10.82 2.45
CA VAL A 88 -3.91 -10.10 2.27
C VAL A 88 -4.15 -8.63 1.90
N ALA A 89 -5.05 -8.34 0.96
CA ALA A 89 -5.33 -6.97 0.54
C ALA A 89 -5.87 -6.10 1.68
N ILE A 90 -6.82 -6.62 2.46
CA ILE A 90 -7.36 -5.93 3.65
C ILE A 90 -6.26 -5.73 4.69
N THR A 91 -5.47 -6.77 4.99
CA THR A 91 -4.38 -6.68 5.99
C THR A 91 -3.40 -5.57 5.60
N TRP A 92 -2.95 -5.53 4.36
CA TRP A 92 -2.02 -4.50 3.89
C TRP A 92 -2.62 -3.10 3.88
N ALA A 93 -3.92 -2.97 3.53
CA ALA A 93 -4.61 -1.68 3.62
C ALA A 93 -4.67 -1.18 5.07
N VAL A 94 -5.06 -2.05 6.01
CA VAL A 94 -5.15 -1.75 7.44
C VAL A 94 -3.80 -1.36 8.02
N GLU A 95 -2.75 -2.14 7.74
CA GLU A 95 -1.41 -1.85 8.25
C GLU A 95 -0.86 -0.52 7.70
N ALA A 96 -1.06 -0.25 6.41
CA ALA A 96 -0.71 1.02 5.80
C ALA A 96 -1.49 2.19 6.42
N ARG A 97 -2.81 2.01 6.63
CA ARG A 97 -3.69 2.97 7.30
C ARG A 97 -3.18 3.31 8.70
N GLU A 98 -2.86 2.32 9.53
CA GLU A 98 -2.36 2.54 10.89
C GLU A 98 -1.02 3.30 10.89
N GLY A 99 -0.15 3.02 9.91
CA GLY A 99 1.08 3.77 9.70
C GLY A 99 0.84 5.25 9.41
N LEU A 100 -0.14 5.56 8.55
CA LEU A 100 -0.53 6.93 8.22
C LEU A 100 -1.27 7.63 9.38
N ASN A 101 -2.12 6.91 10.10
CA ASN A 101 -2.84 7.43 11.27
C ASN A 101 -1.89 7.83 12.41
N SER A 102 -0.76 7.14 12.51
CA SER A 102 0.30 7.43 13.48
C SER A 102 1.22 8.59 13.05
N ALA A 103 1.08 9.10 11.82
CA ALA A 103 1.84 10.25 11.35
C ALA A 103 1.38 11.53 12.07
N ASN A 104 2.31 12.43 12.34
CA ASN A 104 2.02 13.77 12.87
C ASN A 104 1.75 14.74 11.71
N ASP A 105 0.85 14.36 10.81
CA ASP A 105 0.44 15.09 9.62
C ASP A 105 -1.08 14.99 9.49
N ASP A 106 -1.76 16.14 9.55
CA ASP A 106 -3.23 16.22 9.56
C ASP A 106 -3.85 15.64 8.27
N ASP A 107 -3.16 15.74 7.14
CA ASP A 107 -3.68 15.25 5.86
C ASP A 107 -3.49 13.74 5.76
N LEU A 108 -2.36 13.20 6.24
CA LEU A 108 -2.16 11.75 6.34
C LEU A 108 -3.16 11.09 7.30
N GLN A 109 -3.49 11.73 8.43
CA GLN A 109 -4.53 11.21 9.35
C GLN A 109 -5.92 11.20 8.72
N LYS A 110 -6.29 12.25 7.96
CA LYS A 110 -7.56 12.26 7.20
C LYS A 110 -7.57 11.19 6.11
N LEU A 111 -6.45 10.99 5.42
CA LEU A 111 -6.33 9.94 4.41
C LEU A 111 -6.41 8.54 5.03
N ALA A 112 -5.86 8.34 6.23
CA ALA A 112 -6.02 7.11 6.99
C ALA A 112 -7.50 6.83 7.29
N ALA A 113 -8.25 7.82 7.77
CA ALA A 113 -9.70 7.67 7.98
C ALA A 113 -10.44 7.31 6.68
N ARG A 114 -10.05 7.90 5.54
CA ARG A 114 -10.64 7.55 4.23
C ARG A 114 -10.24 6.16 3.74
N MET A 115 -9.08 5.64 4.13
CA MET A 115 -8.71 4.25 3.87
C MET A 115 -9.58 3.28 4.67
N GLU A 116 -9.95 3.64 5.91
CA GLU A 116 -10.92 2.87 6.70
C GLU A 116 -12.27 2.78 6.00
N ASP A 117 -12.77 3.90 5.47
CA ASP A 117 -14.01 3.92 4.68
C ASP A 117 -13.90 3.01 3.43
N CYS A 118 -12.74 2.96 2.78
CA CYS A 118 -12.49 2.03 1.66
C CYS A 118 -12.54 0.57 2.08
N GLU A 119 -11.93 0.23 3.22
CA GLU A 119 -11.89 -1.13 3.77
C GLU A 119 -13.29 -1.61 4.14
N LEU A 120 -14.08 -0.77 4.82
CA LEU A 120 -15.46 -1.06 5.20
C LEU A 120 -16.35 -1.26 3.98
N ALA A 121 -16.27 -0.37 2.99
CA ALA A 121 -17.02 -0.52 1.74
C ALA A 121 -16.66 -1.82 1.01
N PHE A 122 -15.37 -2.18 0.98
CA PHE A 122 -14.93 -3.44 0.36
C PHE A 122 -15.56 -4.64 1.07
N VAL A 123 -15.52 -4.68 2.40
CA VAL A 123 -16.07 -5.79 3.18
C VAL A 123 -17.59 -5.89 3.00
N ASP A 124 -18.30 -4.77 3.08
CA ASP A 124 -19.75 -4.74 2.91
C ASP A 124 -20.16 -5.24 1.51
N GLU A 125 -19.46 -4.80 0.45
CA GLU A 125 -19.71 -5.24 -0.93
C GLU A 125 -19.22 -6.67 -1.19
N TRP A 126 -18.21 -7.16 -0.46
CA TRP A 126 -17.73 -8.54 -0.57
C TRP A 126 -18.70 -9.54 0.05
N ASP A 127 -19.32 -9.19 1.19
CA ASP A 127 -20.28 -10.05 1.87
C ASP A 127 -21.65 -10.09 1.16
N ASP A 128 -22.04 -9.04 0.43
CA ASP A 128 -23.28 -9.00 -0.38
C ASP A 128 -23.10 -9.62 -1.79
N THR A 129 -22.86 -10.93 -1.82
CA THR A 129 -22.60 -11.70 -3.06
C THR A 129 -23.78 -11.78 -4.04
N GLU A 130 -25.00 -11.42 -3.63
CA GLU A 130 -26.19 -11.53 -4.49
C GLU A 130 -26.43 -10.28 -5.36
N THR A 131 -25.88 -9.12 -4.97
CA THR A 131 -26.19 -7.84 -5.65
C THR A 131 -25.03 -6.86 -5.80
N SER A 132 -23.86 -7.18 -5.23
CA SER A 132 -22.69 -6.32 -5.24
C SER A 132 -22.16 -6.05 -6.67
N ASN A 133 -22.42 -4.84 -7.14
CA ASN A 133 -21.52 -4.18 -8.05
C ASN A 133 -20.61 -3.34 -7.16
N TYR A 134 -19.28 -3.46 -7.32
CA TYR A 134 -18.30 -2.85 -6.43
C TYR A 134 -18.15 -1.33 -6.63
N TYR A 135 -19.27 -0.62 -6.72
CA TYR A 135 -19.30 0.80 -7.03
C TYR A 135 -18.67 1.61 -5.92
N GLU A 136 -19.14 1.43 -4.68
CA GLU A 136 -18.70 2.25 -3.55
C GLU A 136 -17.23 2.02 -3.25
N THR A 137 -16.81 0.76 -3.19
CA THR A 137 -15.40 0.40 -3.01
C THR A 137 -14.52 1.02 -4.07
N LEU A 138 -14.87 0.87 -5.36
CA LEU A 138 -14.03 1.38 -6.44
C LEU A 138 -13.94 2.90 -6.41
N TYR A 139 -15.03 3.63 -6.18
CA TYR A 139 -14.97 5.08 -6.11
C TYR A 139 -14.18 5.58 -4.90
N LEU A 140 -14.38 4.99 -3.72
CA LEU A 140 -13.66 5.37 -2.51
C LEU A 140 -12.16 5.07 -2.66
N THR A 141 -11.80 3.84 -3.04
CA THR A 141 -10.40 3.43 -3.23
C THR A 141 -9.70 4.29 -4.29
N ILE A 142 -10.31 4.51 -5.46
CA ILE A 142 -9.75 5.35 -6.54
C ILE A 142 -9.55 6.80 -6.08
N SER A 143 -10.47 7.35 -5.30
CA SER A 143 -10.40 8.72 -4.82
C SER A 143 -9.36 8.89 -3.72
N THR A 144 -9.36 8.01 -2.72
CA THR A 144 -8.36 8.01 -1.64
C THR A 144 -6.97 7.75 -2.21
N HIS A 145 -6.85 6.84 -3.18
CA HIS A 145 -5.60 6.60 -3.87
C HIS A 145 -5.08 7.82 -4.62
N ASP A 146 -5.95 8.58 -5.29
CA ASP A 146 -5.55 9.85 -5.94
C ASP A 146 -4.91 10.84 -4.98
N ALA A 147 -5.48 10.92 -3.78
CA ALA A 147 -5.06 11.88 -2.77
C ALA A 147 -3.72 11.47 -2.15
N LEU A 148 -3.51 10.17 -1.89
CA LEU A 148 -2.19 9.63 -1.51
C LEU A 148 -1.13 9.92 -2.59
N ILE A 149 -1.46 9.73 -3.86
CA ILE A 149 -0.54 10.04 -4.97
C ILE A 149 -0.27 11.55 -5.04
N SER A 150 -1.28 12.39 -4.81
CA SER A 150 -1.11 13.84 -4.82
C SER A 150 -0.16 14.28 -3.70
N TRP A 151 -0.32 13.72 -2.49
CA TRP A 151 0.62 13.94 -1.38
C TRP A 151 2.05 13.52 -1.76
N LEU A 152 2.23 12.38 -2.46
CA LEU A 152 3.55 11.98 -2.97
C LEU A 152 4.12 12.97 -3.97
N CYS A 153 3.28 13.55 -4.84
CA CYS A 153 3.72 14.53 -5.83
C CYS A 153 4.18 15.83 -5.17
N GLU A 154 3.42 16.34 -4.20
CA GLU A 154 3.77 17.53 -3.40
C GLU A 154 5.11 17.36 -2.69
N ASN A 155 5.39 16.13 -2.26
CA ASN A 155 6.61 15.77 -1.56
C ASN A 155 7.70 15.19 -2.48
N ASP A 156 7.55 15.31 -3.80
CA ASP A 156 8.52 14.91 -4.80
C ASP A 156 9.40 16.08 -5.24
N PRO A 157 10.73 16.03 -4.98
CA PRO A 157 11.62 17.12 -5.36
C PRO A 157 11.79 17.30 -6.87
N ASN A 158 11.32 16.36 -7.70
CA ASN A 158 11.43 16.42 -9.16
C ASN A 158 10.15 16.89 -9.84
N LEU A 159 9.05 17.02 -9.08
CA LEU A 159 7.79 17.50 -9.61
C LEU A 159 7.55 18.93 -9.14
N THR A 160 6.72 19.64 -9.90
CA THR A 160 6.25 20.97 -9.53
C THR A 160 4.78 21.01 -9.87
N GLY A 161 3.96 21.46 -8.91
CA GLY A 161 2.54 21.67 -9.12
C GLY A 161 2.27 22.54 -10.35
N SER A 162 1.20 22.22 -11.04
CA SER A 162 0.62 23.10 -12.07
C SER A 162 -0.12 24.27 -11.42
N ASP A 163 -0.78 25.09 -12.23
CA ASP A 163 -1.63 26.18 -11.75
C ASP A 163 -2.58 25.68 -10.64
N PRO A 164 -2.61 26.35 -9.47
CA PRO A 164 -3.38 25.88 -8.34
C PRO A 164 -4.87 25.88 -8.66
N ASN A 165 -5.59 24.99 -8.00
CA ASN A 165 -7.04 24.91 -8.12
C ASN A 165 -7.71 26.15 -7.47
N ASN A 166 -9.03 26.18 -7.51
CA ASN A 166 -9.83 27.28 -6.95
C ASN A 166 -9.73 27.44 -5.42
N ILE A 167 -9.13 26.48 -4.71
CA ILE A 167 -8.87 26.54 -3.26
C ILE A 167 -7.38 26.76 -2.94
N GLY A 168 -6.54 26.96 -3.95
CA GLY A 168 -5.13 27.29 -3.78
C GLY A 168 -4.20 26.09 -3.61
N GLU A 169 -4.70 24.87 -3.78
CA GLU A 169 -3.88 23.65 -3.74
C GLU A 169 -3.24 23.40 -5.10
N GLU A 170 -2.02 22.87 -5.07
CA GLU A 170 -1.28 22.50 -6.27
C GLU A 170 -2.00 21.40 -7.06
N VAL A 171 -2.00 21.53 -8.38
CA VAL A 171 -2.64 20.54 -9.26
C VAL A 171 -1.58 19.68 -9.93
N TYR A 172 -1.75 18.37 -9.87
CA TYR A 172 -0.89 17.39 -10.52
C TYR A 172 -1.66 16.67 -11.63
N TRP A 173 -1.13 16.70 -12.86
CA TRP A 173 -1.77 16.04 -13.98
C TRP A 173 -1.62 14.53 -13.88
N GLY A 174 -2.43 13.78 -14.65
CA GLY A 174 -2.35 12.32 -14.69
C GLY A 174 -0.95 11.78 -15.02
N SER A 175 -0.19 12.47 -15.88
CA SER A 175 1.20 12.10 -16.20
C SER A 175 2.15 12.26 -15.01
N ASP A 176 2.00 13.33 -14.23
CA ASP A 176 2.86 13.61 -13.08
C ASP A 176 2.60 12.58 -11.98
N LYS A 177 1.31 12.28 -11.75
CA LYS A 177 0.86 11.23 -10.84
C LYS A 177 1.39 9.86 -11.24
N GLU A 178 1.33 9.52 -12.53
CA GLU A 178 1.87 8.25 -13.04
C GLU A 178 3.39 8.17 -12.85
N GLU A 179 4.12 9.27 -13.07
CA GLU A 179 5.57 9.35 -12.88
C GLU A 179 5.97 9.24 -11.39
N ALA A 180 5.29 9.98 -10.51
CA ALA A 180 5.52 9.94 -9.06
C ALA A 180 5.38 8.51 -8.53
N VAL A 181 4.27 7.84 -8.88
CA VAL A 181 4.02 6.46 -8.44
C VAL A 181 5.11 5.53 -8.96
N LYS A 182 5.46 5.57 -10.25
CA LYS A 182 6.53 4.72 -10.80
C LYS A 182 7.87 4.94 -10.10
N ARG A 183 8.21 6.19 -9.78
CA ARG A 183 9.44 6.55 -9.06
C ARG A 183 9.43 5.98 -7.64
N TRP A 184 8.40 6.28 -6.86
CA TRP A 184 8.37 5.93 -5.43
C TRP A 184 8.17 4.43 -5.21
N PHE A 185 7.40 3.74 -6.05
CA PHE A 185 7.36 2.28 -6.05
C PHE A 185 8.73 1.69 -6.37
N GLY A 186 9.47 2.25 -7.32
CA GLY A 186 10.83 1.81 -7.63
C GLY A 186 11.83 2.07 -6.50
N GLN A 187 11.65 3.14 -5.74
CA GLN A 187 12.54 3.51 -4.64
C GLN A 187 12.28 2.67 -3.37
N TYR A 188 11.03 2.51 -2.98
CA TYR A 188 10.66 1.84 -1.72
C TYR A 188 10.37 0.35 -1.88
N ALA A 189 10.03 -0.11 -3.09
CA ALA A 189 9.72 -1.51 -3.39
C ALA A 189 8.81 -2.16 -2.32
N PRO A 190 7.62 -1.59 -2.04
CA PRO A 190 6.78 -2.02 -0.93
C PRO A 190 6.49 -3.51 -1.00
N MET A 191 6.62 -4.20 0.13
CA MET A 191 6.42 -5.65 0.28
C MET A 191 7.31 -6.52 -0.64
N ASN A 192 8.40 -5.94 -1.19
CA ASN A 192 9.29 -6.57 -2.15
C ASN A 192 8.55 -7.27 -3.31
N ILE A 193 7.41 -6.71 -3.73
CA ILE A 193 6.73 -7.15 -4.95
C ILE A 193 7.76 -7.00 -6.08
N GLU A 194 8.18 -8.15 -6.60
CA GLU A 194 9.28 -8.37 -7.55
C GLU A 194 10.73 -8.14 -7.05
N GLN A 195 11.46 -9.24 -6.82
CA GLN A 195 12.92 -9.32 -7.09
C GLN A 195 13.22 -9.48 -8.61
N GLY A 196 12.18 -9.43 -9.46
CA GLY A 196 12.23 -9.44 -10.93
C GLY A 196 12.11 -8.03 -11.51
N SER A 197 12.42 -7.83 -12.79
CA SER A 197 12.55 -6.49 -13.38
C SER A 197 11.32 -5.62 -13.13
N SER A 198 11.53 -4.43 -12.58
CA SER A 198 10.54 -3.36 -12.30
C SER A 198 9.47 -3.10 -13.37
N SER A 199 9.63 -3.63 -14.58
CA SER A 199 8.68 -3.54 -15.69
C SER A 199 7.39 -4.33 -15.52
N ALA A 200 7.35 -5.45 -14.76
CA ALA A 200 6.16 -6.28 -14.67
C ALA A 200 5.12 -5.68 -13.71
N PHE A 201 5.54 -5.20 -12.53
CA PHE A 201 4.67 -4.43 -11.64
C PHE A 201 4.25 -3.10 -12.28
N GLN A 202 5.18 -2.38 -12.94
CA GLN A 202 4.84 -1.14 -13.65
C GLN A 202 3.77 -1.35 -14.72
N ASN A 203 3.77 -2.49 -15.41
CA ASN A 203 2.73 -2.84 -16.38
C ASN A 203 1.37 -3.08 -15.69
N LYS A 204 1.35 -3.77 -14.54
CA LYS A 204 0.11 -3.93 -13.75
C LYS A 204 -0.44 -2.59 -13.28
N TRP A 205 0.44 -1.72 -12.77
CA TRP A 205 0.08 -0.36 -12.37
C TRP A 205 -0.48 0.45 -13.54
N GLU A 206 0.18 0.44 -14.69
CA GLU A 206 -0.27 1.16 -15.89
C GLU A 206 -1.68 0.72 -16.32
N LYS A 207 -1.94 -0.59 -16.34
CA LYS A 207 -3.27 -1.12 -16.67
C LYS A 207 -4.32 -0.65 -15.66
N PHE A 208 -4.02 -0.72 -14.37
CA PHE A 208 -4.94 -0.24 -13.33
C PHE A 208 -5.20 1.26 -13.45
N PHE A 209 -4.18 2.06 -13.75
CA PHE A 209 -4.31 3.50 -13.97
C PHE A 209 -5.26 3.82 -15.14
N LYS A 210 -5.27 3.00 -16.20
CA LYS A 210 -6.25 3.14 -17.30
C LYS A 210 -7.67 2.77 -16.88
N HIS A 211 -7.86 1.71 -16.09
CA HIS A 211 -9.17 1.37 -15.51
C HIS A 211 -9.71 2.49 -14.64
N ARG A 212 -8.87 3.01 -13.73
CA ARG A 212 -9.17 4.16 -12.89
C ARG A 212 -9.63 5.37 -13.71
N HIS A 213 -8.91 5.69 -14.78
CA HIS A 213 -9.28 6.79 -15.68
C HIS A 213 -10.65 6.58 -16.32
N TRP A 214 -10.95 5.38 -16.81
CA TRP A 214 -12.25 5.07 -17.41
C TRP A 214 -13.40 5.20 -16.40
N ILE A 215 -13.21 4.67 -15.19
CA ILE A 215 -14.20 4.77 -14.10
C ILE A 215 -14.47 6.24 -13.75
N MET A 216 -13.42 7.03 -13.49
CA MET A 216 -13.58 8.44 -13.09
C MET A 216 -14.23 9.31 -14.17
N HIS A 217 -14.06 8.97 -15.44
CA HIS A 217 -14.65 9.71 -16.56
C HIS A 217 -15.97 9.13 -17.06
N GLY A 218 -16.51 8.09 -16.40
CA GLY A 218 -17.78 7.47 -16.77
C GLY A 218 -17.77 6.87 -18.17
N HIS A 219 -16.66 6.24 -18.57
CA HIS A 219 -16.57 5.55 -19.86
C HIS A 219 -17.64 4.45 -19.91
N PRO A 220 -18.38 4.28 -21.04
CA PRO A 220 -19.47 3.30 -21.14
C PRO A 220 -19.01 1.84 -20.92
N ASP A 221 -17.74 1.56 -21.19
CA ASP A 221 -17.13 0.25 -21.02
C ASP A 221 -16.32 0.14 -19.70
N ALA A 222 -16.58 1.01 -18.71
CA ALA A 222 -15.97 0.89 -17.38
C ALA A 222 -16.59 -0.28 -16.61
N HIS A 223 -15.74 -1.12 -16.02
CA HIS A 223 -16.15 -2.29 -15.24
C HIS A 223 -16.15 -1.99 -13.73
N PHE A 224 -17.10 -2.59 -13.01
CA PHE A 224 -17.26 -2.48 -11.57
C PHE A 224 -17.43 -3.87 -10.95
N ASP A 225 -16.33 -4.61 -10.91
CA ASP A 225 -16.30 -6.01 -10.48
C ASP A 225 -15.28 -6.24 -9.35
N ALA A 226 -15.40 -7.42 -8.74
CA ALA A 226 -14.64 -7.82 -7.58
C ALA A 226 -13.12 -7.83 -7.84
N ASN A 227 -12.66 -8.18 -9.04
CA ASN A 227 -11.23 -8.29 -9.32
C ASN A 227 -10.58 -6.91 -9.44
N LEU A 228 -11.29 -5.96 -10.07
CA LEU A 228 -10.88 -4.57 -10.07
C LEU A 228 -10.90 -3.96 -8.67
N ALA A 229 -11.92 -4.27 -7.87
CA ALA A 229 -12.01 -3.77 -6.49
C ALA A 229 -10.87 -4.30 -5.61
N LEU A 230 -10.57 -5.60 -5.71
CA LEU A 230 -9.46 -6.22 -5.00
C LEU A 230 -8.11 -5.63 -5.44
N THR A 231 -7.94 -5.44 -6.76
CA THR A 231 -6.76 -4.80 -7.32
C THR A 231 -6.60 -3.36 -6.80
N ALA A 232 -7.69 -2.60 -6.74
CA ALA A 232 -7.68 -1.24 -6.20
C ALA A 232 -7.27 -1.21 -4.73
N LEU A 233 -7.77 -2.16 -3.92
CA LEU A 233 -7.42 -2.27 -2.51
C LEU A 233 -5.93 -2.63 -2.31
N PHE A 234 -5.39 -3.56 -3.11
CA PHE A 234 -3.95 -3.85 -3.12
C PHE A 234 -3.11 -2.60 -3.41
N PHE A 235 -3.43 -1.88 -4.49
CA PHE A 235 -2.70 -0.67 -4.84
C PHE A 235 -2.86 0.46 -3.82
N LEU A 236 -4.02 0.56 -3.17
CA LEU A 236 -4.25 1.49 -2.08
C LEU A 236 -3.31 1.21 -0.90
N GLY A 237 -3.28 -0.04 -0.41
CA GLY A 237 -2.38 -0.44 0.68
C GLY A 237 -0.90 -0.23 0.33
N LEU A 238 -0.48 -0.67 -0.84
CA LEU A 238 0.92 -0.48 -1.30
C LEU A 238 1.32 0.99 -1.40
N THR A 239 0.39 1.85 -1.84
CA THR A 239 0.67 3.29 -1.93
C THR A 239 0.66 3.95 -0.56
N GLY A 240 -0.22 3.51 0.35
CA GLY A 240 -0.18 3.94 1.75
C GLY A 240 1.15 3.61 2.42
N TYR A 241 1.71 2.42 2.17
CA TYR A 241 3.05 2.05 2.63
C TYR A 241 4.13 3.01 2.12
N ILE A 242 4.12 3.29 0.82
CA ILE A 242 5.07 4.23 0.19
C ILE A 242 4.96 5.62 0.80
N VAL A 243 3.75 6.11 1.02
CA VAL A 243 3.49 7.42 1.64
C VAL A 243 4.04 7.45 3.06
N GLY A 244 3.79 6.40 3.86
CA GLY A 244 4.33 6.27 5.21
C GLY A 244 5.86 6.26 5.25
N ASP A 245 6.50 5.49 4.38
CA ASP A 245 7.97 5.46 4.26
C ASP A 245 8.53 6.81 3.82
N ARG A 246 7.87 7.47 2.87
CA ARG A 246 8.26 8.79 2.41
C ARG A 246 8.14 9.84 3.51
N TYR A 247 7.04 9.84 4.26
CA TYR A 247 6.85 10.69 5.42
C TYR A 247 7.98 10.49 6.45
N ASN A 248 8.29 9.24 6.79
CA ASN A 248 9.37 8.92 7.72
C ASN A 248 10.74 9.45 7.25
N ASP A 249 11.04 9.35 5.96
CA ASP A 249 12.28 9.90 5.39
C ASP A 249 12.34 11.43 5.47
N LEU A 250 11.21 12.11 5.25
CA LEU A 250 11.12 13.56 5.36
C LEU A 250 11.32 14.03 6.81
N VAL A 251 10.72 13.34 7.78
CA VAL A 251 10.90 13.59 9.21
C VAL A 251 12.37 13.39 9.60
N ARG A 252 13.00 12.27 9.21
CA ARG A 252 14.43 12.01 9.49
C ARG A 252 15.34 13.08 8.87
N ALA A 253 14.96 13.61 7.71
CA ALA A 253 15.68 14.69 7.04
C ALA A 253 15.39 16.08 7.63
N GLY A 254 14.47 16.21 8.59
CA GLY A 254 14.04 17.49 9.17
C GLY A 254 13.36 18.43 8.17
N LYS A 255 12.66 17.85 7.18
CA LYS A 255 11.94 18.61 6.15
C LYS A 255 10.48 18.89 6.50
N ILE A 256 9.94 18.09 7.41
CA ILE A 256 8.61 18.23 8.03
C ILE A 256 8.75 17.89 9.52
#